data_AF-A0A6N0P0L7-F1
#
_entry.id   AF-A0A6N0P0L7-F1
#
_cell.length_a   1.000
_cell.length_b   1.000
_cell.length_c   1.000
_cell.angle_alpha   90.00
_cell.angle_beta   90.00
_cell.angle_gamma   90.00
#
_symmetry.space_group_name_H-M   'P 1'
#
loop_
_entity.id
_entity.type
_entity.pdbx_description
1 polymer ?
#
loop_
_entity_poly.entity_id
_entity_poly.type
_entity_poly.pdbx_seq_one_letter_code
_entity_poly.pdbx_strand_id
1 'polypeptide(L)'
;MIYRAKVEGEGLAIIDFDAKGYGVYDDHYNLVRALAHNGKVYVNVDKGTAYIYLVKDKPDTLPDDKDFLVHDFKVVKYEECKDAKELQGFDGTLINRETNTATYLFTHKEIGPSFYLEVDYTYEGEGDNLIVGFLAESEPDSKTNCNGQLLGGCEKYYAKGSYAVGFNPIYSRKLQTPNSPIKDIVLVNPDGNCELLPVHVSEVKGRHTLKVVYDYGSLTVSLDMAGTPPIYLGPNGKPGHIYVVGNSGAAGSRIRINSLILYDGKYLGVKEVQQVGFEEVRIKNFKGISEGSVDLGKVNVIIGANNAGKTSLLEALYLLASAEQRPAGFNDSIELLAYLHGIENNAQKSRSLFHFYNTQLPVEIEGGKRRVKITYENNVIKKVLEGDKEVTEGEQRALFVNSLLLRKYISYIENNWETISNMTDVIKEVISDINEVNNEEYIPTITFEPFAGQNTFYLMRSDGKRVRLFDLGEGLQIFLTVRLLYEYLKPGLILWDDIESHLNPKLLGHIIAWFENIPGQVVITTHNLAVAEDIIENFGARCLAIDVKNDGKLVKKEIDNLSKYLKLNVDPRVIVRGETVG
;
A
#
# COMPACT_ATOMS: atom_id res chain seq x y z
N MET A 1 9.00 2.37 -10.15
CA MET A 1 8.27 3.25 -9.22
C MET A 1 7.65 2.37 -8.14
N ILE A 2 7.52 2.86 -6.91
CA ILE A 2 7.00 2.06 -5.79
C ILE A 2 5.87 2.81 -5.10
N TYR A 3 4.77 2.10 -4.93
CA TYR A 3 3.61 2.55 -4.16
C TYR A 3 3.33 1.56 -3.03
N ARG A 4 2.61 2.02 -2.00
CA ARG A 4 2.12 1.12 -0.95
C ARG A 4 0.75 1.54 -0.46
N ALA A 5 -0.02 0.57 0.02
CA ALA A 5 -1.33 0.76 0.62
C ALA A 5 -1.31 0.19 2.04
N LYS A 6 -1.81 0.95 3.02
CA LYS A 6 -1.96 0.45 4.38
C LYS A 6 -3.15 -0.49 4.48
N VAL A 7 -2.93 -1.62 5.13
CA VAL A 7 -3.94 -2.66 5.37
C VAL A 7 -3.99 -2.96 6.86
N GLU A 8 -5.19 -3.04 7.42
CA GLU A 8 -5.40 -3.26 8.86
C GLU A 8 -6.21 -4.56 9.06
N GLY A 9 -5.50 -5.66 9.28
CA GLY A 9 -6.09 -6.98 9.56
C GLY A 9 -5.79 -8.02 8.48
N GLU A 10 -6.58 -9.09 8.48
CA GLU A 10 -6.48 -10.23 7.56
C GLU A 10 -7.75 -10.31 6.72
N GLY A 11 -7.62 -10.52 5.41
CA GLY A 11 -8.74 -10.56 4.47
C GLY A 11 -8.45 -9.93 3.11
N LEU A 12 -9.50 -9.63 2.34
CA LEU A 12 -9.40 -9.04 1.01
C LEU A 12 -9.21 -7.52 1.08
N ALA A 13 -8.08 -7.02 0.63
CA ALA A 13 -7.88 -5.61 0.32
C ALA A 13 -8.18 -5.34 -1.16
N ILE A 14 -8.89 -4.23 -1.44
CA ILE A 14 -9.16 -3.76 -2.79
C ILE A 14 -8.55 -2.38 -2.94
N ILE A 15 -7.63 -2.25 -3.88
CA ILE A 15 -6.80 -1.06 -4.07
C ILE A 15 -7.15 -0.44 -5.41
N ASP A 16 -7.63 0.80 -5.44
CA ASP A 16 -7.90 1.54 -6.68
C ASP A 16 -6.58 1.99 -7.33
N PHE A 17 -5.98 1.11 -8.13
CA PHE A 17 -4.67 1.29 -8.75
C PHE A 17 -4.54 0.52 -10.06
N ASP A 18 -4.03 1.17 -11.11
CA ASP A 18 -3.64 0.51 -12.35
C ASP A 18 -2.31 -0.24 -12.18
N ALA A 19 -2.39 -1.52 -11.84
CA ALA A 19 -1.22 -2.37 -11.57
C ALA A 19 -0.54 -2.94 -12.82
N LYS A 20 -0.78 -2.40 -14.00
CA LYS A 20 -0.09 -2.85 -15.20
C LYS A 20 1.44 -2.64 -15.05
N GLY A 21 2.19 -3.75 -15.09
CA GLY A 21 3.65 -3.76 -14.91
C GLY A 21 4.13 -3.74 -13.45
N TYR A 22 3.22 -3.92 -12.47
CA TYR A 22 3.57 -3.95 -11.05
C TYR A 22 3.48 -5.38 -10.48
N GLY A 23 4.49 -5.79 -9.72
CA GLY A 23 4.40 -6.87 -8.75
C GLY A 23 3.74 -6.38 -7.44
N VAL A 24 3.10 -7.30 -6.73
CA VAL A 24 2.40 -7.03 -5.45
C VAL A 24 3.10 -7.81 -4.35
N TYR A 25 3.52 -7.12 -3.29
CA TYR A 25 4.35 -7.70 -2.22
C TYR A 25 3.86 -7.30 -0.82
N ASP A 26 4.17 -8.12 0.19
CA ASP A 26 3.95 -7.82 1.61
C ASP A 26 5.12 -7.02 2.25
N ASP A 27 5.06 -6.81 3.57
CA ASP A 27 6.09 -6.11 4.35
C ASP A 27 7.47 -6.80 4.40
N HIS A 28 7.54 -8.07 4.01
CA HIS A 28 8.75 -8.89 3.97
C HIS A 28 9.20 -9.16 2.52
N TYR A 29 8.62 -8.43 1.57
CA TYR A 29 8.86 -8.56 0.14
C TYR A 29 8.52 -9.94 -0.46
N ASN A 30 7.61 -10.68 0.18
CA ASN A 30 7.05 -11.89 -0.42
C ASN A 30 6.01 -11.52 -1.46
N LEU A 31 6.01 -12.22 -2.60
CA LEU A 31 4.97 -12.05 -3.62
C LEU A 31 3.62 -12.50 -3.04
N VAL A 32 2.64 -11.60 -3.04
CA VAL A 32 1.28 -11.90 -2.56
C VAL A 32 0.35 -12.23 -3.72
N ARG A 33 -0.68 -13.03 -3.44
CA ARG A 33 -1.72 -13.36 -4.41
C ARG A 33 -2.56 -12.12 -4.70
N ALA A 34 -2.59 -11.74 -5.98
CA ALA A 34 -3.30 -10.55 -6.42
C ALA A 34 -3.89 -10.70 -7.82
N LEU A 35 -5.02 -10.02 -8.02
CA LEU A 35 -5.69 -9.89 -9.31
C LEU A 35 -5.85 -8.42 -9.64
N ALA A 36 -5.49 -8.02 -10.85
CA ALA A 36 -5.87 -6.72 -11.39
C ALA A 36 -7.09 -6.82 -12.31
N HIS A 37 -8.17 -6.11 -11.98
CA HIS A 37 -9.39 -6.07 -12.76
C HIS A 37 -10.05 -4.69 -12.69
N ASN A 38 -10.50 -4.15 -13.84
CA ASN A 38 -11.20 -2.85 -13.96
C ASN A 38 -10.51 -1.68 -13.23
N GLY A 39 -9.18 -1.58 -13.30
CA GLY A 39 -8.41 -0.50 -12.65
C GLY A 39 -8.27 -0.63 -11.13
N LYS A 40 -8.58 -1.81 -10.58
CA LYS A 40 -8.38 -2.17 -9.18
C LYS A 40 -7.42 -3.34 -9.06
N VAL A 41 -6.80 -3.46 -7.90
CA VAL A 41 -6.00 -4.62 -7.47
C VAL A 41 -6.66 -5.23 -6.26
N TYR A 42 -7.00 -6.51 -6.36
CA TYR A 42 -7.57 -7.31 -5.30
C TYR A 42 -6.44 -8.14 -4.71
N VAL A 43 -6.23 -8.05 -3.40
CA VAL A 43 -5.08 -8.67 -2.71
C VAL A 43 -5.59 -9.42 -1.49
N ASN A 44 -5.22 -10.69 -1.35
CA ASN A 44 -5.46 -11.41 -0.10
C ASN A 44 -4.34 -11.08 0.88
N VAL A 45 -4.71 -10.48 2.01
CA VAL A 45 -3.78 -9.97 3.02
C VAL A 45 -3.73 -10.93 4.18
N ASP A 46 -2.54 -11.47 4.44
CA ASP A 46 -2.28 -12.36 5.56
C ASP A 46 -2.17 -11.58 6.88
N LYS A 47 -2.44 -12.28 7.98
CA LYS A 47 -2.35 -11.74 9.33
C LYS A 47 -0.96 -11.17 9.64
N GLY A 48 -0.92 -9.94 10.16
CA GLY A 48 0.30 -9.26 10.55
C GLY A 48 0.90 -8.37 9.47
N THR A 49 0.36 -8.40 8.25
CA THR A 49 0.71 -7.46 7.19
C THR A 49 0.15 -6.07 7.53
N ALA A 50 1.02 -5.07 7.55
CA ALA A 50 0.70 -3.66 7.73
C ALA A 50 0.58 -2.92 6.39
N TYR A 51 1.38 -3.30 5.39
CA TYR A 51 1.34 -2.69 4.06
C TYR A 51 1.42 -3.71 2.93
N ILE A 52 0.72 -3.37 1.84
CA ILE A 52 0.88 -3.99 0.54
C ILE A 52 1.68 -3.04 -0.35
N TYR A 53 2.73 -3.54 -0.99
CA TYR A 53 3.62 -2.78 -1.87
C TYR A 53 3.38 -3.15 -3.33
N LEU A 54 3.28 -2.12 -4.17
CA LEU A 54 3.15 -2.22 -5.61
C LEU A 54 4.49 -1.75 -6.21
N VAL A 55 5.30 -2.69 -6.67
CA VAL A 55 6.65 -2.44 -7.16
C VAL A 55 6.68 -2.65 -8.67
N LYS A 56 7.11 -1.64 -9.43
CA LYS A 56 7.23 -1.74 -10.89
C LYS A 56 8.52 -2.48 -11.25
N ASP A 57 8.41 -3.77 -11.53
CA ASP A 57 9.55 -4.66 -11.82
C ASP A 57 9.29 -5.68 -12.94
N LYS A 58 8.05 -5.76 -13.44
CA LYS A 58 7.66 -6.66 -14.54
C LYS A 58 7.55 -5.90 -15.87
N PRO A 59 7.63 -6.61 -17.02
CA PRO A 59 7.04 -6.12 -18.26
C PRO A 59 5.58 -5.73 -18.01
N ASP A 60 4.95 -5.02 -18.93
CA ASP A 60 3.55 -4.50 -18.93
C ASP A 60 2.43 -5.58 -18.75
N THR A 61 2.59 -6.47 -17.77
CA THR A 61 1.75 -7.59 -17.38
C THR A 61 0.94 -7.19 -16.15
N LEU A 62 -0.32 -7.58 -16.13
CA LEU A 62 -1.19 -7.42 -14.97
C LEU A 62 -0.92 -8.56 -13.97
N PRO A 63 -1.00 -8.31 -12.65
CA PRO A 63 -1.22 -9.37 -11.67
C PRO A 63 -2.45 -10.19 -12.09
N ASP A 64 -2.24 -11.45 -12.45
CA ASP A 64 -3.28 -12.38 -12.87
C ASP A 64 -2.99 -13.72 -12.20
N ASP A 65 -3.46 -13.85 -10.96
CA ASP A 65 -3.53 -15.14 -10.30
C ASP A 65 -4.87 -15.79 -10.68
N LYS A 66 -4.80 -16.80 -11.54
CA LYS A 66 -5.98 -17.51 -12.08
C LYS A 66 -6.79 -18.25 -11.02
N ASP A 67 -6.22 -18.46 -9.84
CA ASP A 67 -6.89 -19.03 -8.68
C ASP A 67 -7.59 -17.96 -7.83
N PHE A 68 -7.35 -16.68 -8.14
CA PHE A 68 -8.03 -15.53 -7.57
C PHE A 68 -9.28 -15.24 -8.40
N LEU A 69 -10.44 -15.16 -7.74
CA LEU A 69 -11.80 -15.22 -8.29
C LEU A 69 -12.37 -16.63 -8.34
N VAL A 70 -13.17 -16.92 -7.33
CA VAL A 70 -13.96 -18.13 -7.27
C VAL A 70 -15.22 -17.91 -8.09
N HIS A 71 -15.26 -18.41 -9.33
CA HIS A 71 -16.52 -18.61 -10.05
C HIS A 71 -17.18 -19.93 -9.60
N ASP A 72 -17.48 -20.05 -8.31
CA ASP A 72 -18.24 -21.18 -7.74
C ASP A 72 -19.74 -20.92 -7.89
N PHE A 73 -20.21 -20.48 -9.05
CA PHE A 73 -21.65 -20.30 -9.28
C PHE A 73 -22.16 -21.29 -10.32
N LYS A 74 -23.18 -22.06 -9.95
CA LYS A 74 -24.00 -22.76 -10.94
C LYS A 74 -24.98 -21.78 -11.57
N VAL A 75 -25.11 -21.85 -12.89
CA VAL A 75 -26.19 -21.20 -13.63
C VAL A 75 -27.36 -22.16 -13.65
N VAL A 76 -28.49 -21.77 -13.07
CA VAL A 76 -29.70 -22.61 -13.06
C VAL A 76 -30.75 -21.99 -13.96
N LYS A 77 -31.05 -22.66 -15.09
CA LYS A 77 -32.16 -22.31 -15.98
C LYS A 77 -33.44 -22.97 -15.48
N TYR A 78 -34.52 -22.21 -15.39
CA TYR A 78 -35.82 -22.67 -14.87
C TYR A 78 -36.40 -23.91 -15.58
N GLU A 79 -36.06 -24.11 -16.85
CA GLU A 79 -36.62 -25.18 -17.70
C GLU A 79 -35.78 -26.49 -17.68
N GLU A 80 -34.62 -26.53 -17.02
CA GLU A 80 -33.64 -27.65 -17.10
C GLU A 80 -33.30 -28.32 -15.74
N CYS A 81 -34.27 -28.57 -14.84
CA CYS A 81 -34.02 -29.43 -13.65
C CYS A 81 -33.76 -30.93 -13.97
N LYS A 82 -33.35 -31.29 -15.19
CA LYS A 82 -32.98 -32.68 -15.54
C LYS A 82 -31.67 -32.88 -16.31
N ASP A 83 -31.04 -31.86 -16.91
CA ASP A 83 -29.85 -32.09 -17.75
C ASP A 83 -28.82 -30.92 -17.74
N ALA A 84 -28.56 -30.31 -16.59
CA ALA A 84 -27.49 -29.31 -16.49
C ALA A 84 -26.12 -29.98 -16.32
N LYS A 85 -25.34 -30.10 -17.41
CA LYS A 85 -23.88 -30.23 -17.32
C LYS A 85 -23.30 -28.87 -16.92
N GLU A 86 -22.32 -28.89 -16.00
CA GLU A 86 -21.57 -27.73 -15.55
C GLU A 86 -21.14 -26.84 -16.73
N LEU A 87 -21.49 -25.56 -16.65
CA LEU A 87 -21.21 -24.56 -17.68
C LEU A 87 -19.77 -24.06 -17.53
N GLN A 88 -18.89 -24.47 -18.44
CA GLN A 88 -17.64 -23.75 -18.70
C GLN A 88 -17.92 -22.47 -19.50
N GLY A 89 -17.61 -21.31 -18.93
CA GLY A 89 -17.59 -20.00 -19.61
C GLY A 89 -18.93 -19.24 -19.55
N PHE A 90 -19.10 -18.38 -18.55
CA PHE A 90 -20.28 -17.52 -18.41
C PHE A 90 -20.24 -16.32 -19.40
N ASP A 91 -21.21 -16.23 -20.32
CA ASP A 91 -21.34 -15.17 -21.35
C ASP A 91 -22.45 -14.12 -21.04
N GLY A 92 -22.59 -13.80 -19.76
CA GLY A 92 -23.11 -12.52 -19.29
C GLY A 92 -24.56 -12.13 -19.57
N THR A 93 -25.51 -13.04 -19.75
CA THR A 93 -26.94 -12.67 -19.81
C THR A 93 -27.77 -13.54 -18.86
N LEU A 94 -28.42 -12.92 -17.86
CA LEU A 94 -29.32 -13.64 -16.95
C LEU A 94 -30.72 -13.80 -17.54
N ILE A 95 -31.24 -12.76 -18.21
CA ILE A 95 -32.59 -12.76 -18.80
C ILE A 95 -32.62 -12.00 -20.13
N ASN A 96 -33.19 -12.64 -21.16
CA ASN A 96 -33.56 -12.06 -22.45
C ASN A 96 -35.01 -12.46 -22.80
N ARG A 97 -35.84 -11.49 -23.21
CA ARG A 97 -37.25 -11.71 -23.55
C ARG A 97 -37.47 -12.68 -24.73
N GLU A 98 -36.46 -12.92 -25.56
CA GLU A 98 -36.54 -13.89 -26.66
C GLU A 98 -36.62 -15.34 -26.17
N THR A 99 -36.01 -15.67 -25.02
CA THR A 99 -35.94 -17.05 -24.48
C THR A 99 -36.77 -17.26 -23.22
N ASN A 100 -37.18 -16.20 -22.52
CA ASN A 100 -38.13 -16.20 -21.40
C ASN A 100 -37.81 -17.17 -20.23
N THR A 101 -36.57 -17.58 -20.06
CA THR A 101 -36.14 -18.47 -18.97
C THR A 101 -35.71 -17.66 -17.76
N ALA A 102 -36.31 -17.90 -16.59
CA ALA A 102 -35.77 -17.39 -15.33
C ALA A 102 -34.42 -18.08 -15.07
N THR A 103 -33.34 -17.30 -15.01
CA THR A 103 -32.00 -17.81 -14.73
C THR A 103 -31.49 -17.13 -13.48
N TYR A 104 -30.90 -17.90 -12.59
CA TYR A 104 -30.18 -17.35 -11.45
C TYR A 104 -28.81 -18.01 -11.30
N LEU A 105 -27.92 -17.29 -10.65
CA LEU A 105 -26.64 -17.80 -10.19
C LEU A 105 -26.80 -18.24 -8.75
N PHE A 106 -26.24 -19.38 -8.38
CA PHE A 106 -26.24 -19.87 -7.00
C PHE A 106 -24.90 -20.49 -6.66
N THR A 107 -24.36 -20.21 -5.48
CA THR A 107 -23.03 -20.72 -5.13
C THR A 107 -22.99 -22.24 -4.98
N HIS A 108 -21.94 -22.91 -5.48
CA HIS A 108 -21.73 -24.34 -5.30
C HIS A 108 -21.47 -24.71 -3.83
N LYS A 109 -20.79 -23.83 -3.09
CA LYS A 109 -20.48 -23.98 -1.67
C LYS A 109 -21.19 -22.93 -0.82
N GLU A 110 -21.37 -23.26 0.46
CA GLU A 110 -21.76 -22.28 1.48
C GLU A 110 -20.63 -21.27 1.67
N ILE A 111 -21.00 -20.01 1.87
CA ILE A 111 -20.11 -18.88 2.13
C ILE A 111 -20.18 -18.56 3.61
N GLY A 112 -19.03 -18.25 4.21
CA GLY A 112 -18.93 -17.97 5.62
C GLY A 112 -19.70 -16.70 6.07
N PRO A 113 -19.64 -16.38 7.37
CA PRO A 113 -20.32 -15.23 7.97
C PRO A 113 -19.72 -13.88 7.57
N SER A 114 -18.75 -13.84 6.65
CA SER A 114 -18.15 -12.62 6.14
C SER A 114 -17.83 -12.82 4.66
N PHE A 115 -18.25 -11.89 3.82
CA PHE A 115 -17.97 -11.95 2.39
C PHE A 115 -17.96 -10.58 1.74
N TYR A 116 -17.29 -10.53 0.60
CA TYR A 116 -17.35 -9.43 -0.36
C TYR A 116 -17.94 -9.94 -1.67
N LEU A 117 -18.97 -9.28 -2.17
CA LEU A 117 -19.56 -9.55 -3.47
C LEU A 117 -19.65 -8.27 -4.29
N GLU A 118 -19.10 -8.30 -5.50
CA GLU A 118 -19.22 -7.23 -6.50
C GLU A 118 -19.86 -7.81 -7.77
N VAL A 119 -20.93 -7.16 -8.22
CA VAL A 119 -21.71 -7.55 -9.39
C VAL A 119 -21.72 -6.38 -10.37
N ASP A 120 -20.95 -6.48 -11.45
CA ASP A 120 -21.04 -5.54 -12.57
C ASP A 120 -22.16 -6.00 -13.49
N TYR A 121 -23.12 -5.13 -13.76
CA TYR A 121 -24.24 -5.45 -14.63
C TYR A 121 -24.61 -4.30 -15.57
N THR A 122 -25.26 -4.63 -16.67
CA THR A 122 -25.83 -3.69 -17.63
C THR A 122 -27.33 -3.92 -17.69
N TYR A 123 -28.09 -2.84 -17.50
CA TYR A 123 -29.54 -2.85 -17.54
C TYR A 123 -30.05 -2.06 -18.74
N GLU A 124 -30.85 -2.72 -19.60
CA GLU A 124 -31.50 -2.12 -20.78
C GLU A 124 -33.02 -2.15 -20.61
N GLY A 125 -33.74 -1.12 -21.08
CA GLY A 125 -35.21 -1.10 -21.15
C GLY A 125 -35.93 -0.30 -20.05
N GLU A 126 -37.25 -0.47 -19.96
CA GLU A 126 -38.16 0.38 -19.17
C GLU A 126 -38.57 -0.25 -17.82
N GLY A 127 -38.30 -1.53 -17.52
CA GLY A 127 -38.54 -2.13 -16.19
C GLY A 127 -37.94 -3.52 -15.92
N ASP A 128 -37.19 -3.65 -14.81
CA ASP A 128 -37.29 -4.63 -13.69
C ASP A 128 -35.99 -4.75 -12.86
N ASN A 129 -35.99 -5.66 -11.89
CA ASN A 129 -35.09 -5.72 -10.73
C ASN A 129 -33.90 -6.68 -10.88
N LEU A 130 -32.86 -6.45 -10.10
CA LEU A 130 -31.79 -7.41 -9.78
C LEU A 130 -31.81 -7.61 -8.26
N ILE A 131 -31.91 -8.85 -7.80
CA ILE A 131 -31.77 -9.21 -6.39
C ILE A 131 -30.52 -10.07 -6.20
N VAL A 132 -29.79 -9.76 -5.13
CA VAL A 132 -28.70 -10.55 -4.57
C VAL A 132 -29.13 -11.05 -3.21
N GLY A 133 -29.27 -12.37 -3.05
CA GLY A 133 -29.52 -12.99 -1.76
C GLY A 133 -28.28 -13.62 -1.16
N PHE A 134 -28.23 -13.67 0.17
CA PHE A 134 -27.11 -14.18 0.95
C PHE A 134 -27.59 -14.85 2.24
N LEU A 135 -26.74 -15.74 2.80
CA LEU A 135 -27.09 -16.64 3.91
C LEU A 135 -28.29 -17.54 3.59
N ALA A 136 -28.41 -17.98 2.33
CA ALA A 136 -29.49 -18.84 1.90
C ALA A 136 -29.22 -20.32 2.23
N GLU A 137 -30.19 -21.02 2.79
CA GLU A 137 -30.10 -22.48 3.02
C GLU A 137 -30.45 -23.28 1.75
N SER A 138 -31.13 -22.66 0.78
CA SER A 138 -31.60 -23.31 -0.45
C SER A 138 -31.63 -22.35 -1.63
N GLU A 139 -31.79 -22.91 -2.82
CA GLU A 139 -32.10 -22.16 -4.04
C GLU A 139 -33.38 -21.30 -3.86
N PRO A 140 -33.52 -20.19 -4.61
CA PRO A 140 -34.75 -19.43 -4.66
C PRO A 140 -35.96 -20.31 -4.97
N ASP A 141 -37.00 -20.22 -4.14
CA ASP A 141 -38.18 -21.10 -4.20
C ASP A 141 -39.51 -20.35 -4.01
N SER A 142 -39.44 -19.05 -3.70
CA SER A 142 -40.60 -18.25 -3.33
C SER A 142 -40.65 -16.87 -3.99
N LYS A 143 -41.84 -16.27 -4.01
CA LYS A 143 -42.04 -14.85 -4.33
C LYS A 143 -41.68 -14.03 -3.10
N THR A 144 -41.18 -12.82 -3.31
CA THR A 144 -41.03 -11.86 -2.23
C THR A 144 -41.81 -10.59 -2.53
N ASN A 145 -42.51 -10.08 -1.51
CA ASN A 145 -43.33 -8.90 -1.57
C ASN A 145 -42.69 -7.82 -0.69
N CYS A 146 -42.60 -6.61 -1.23
CA CYS A 146 -42.23 -5.45 -0.46
C CYS A 146 -43.41 -4.49 -0.39
N ASN A 147 -43.87 -4.18 0.84
CA ASN A 147 -45.01 -3.29 1.07
C ASN A 147 -46.27 -3.66 0.24
N GLY A 148 -46.55 -4.96 0.14
CA GLY A 148 -47.71 -5.51 -0.59
C GLY A 148 -47.53 -5.58 -2.12
N GLN A 149 -46.35 -5.29 -2.65
CA GLN A 149 -46.04 -5.40 -4.08
C GLN A 149 -44.93 -6.43 -4.33
N LEU A 150 -45.08 -7.23 -5.38
CA LEU A 150 -44.07 -8.21 -5.80
C LEU A 150 -42.78 -7.50 -6.22
N LEU A 151 -41.63 -7.89 -5.66
CA LEU A 151 -40.30 -7.36 -6.05
C LEU A 151 -39.79 -7.96 -7.38
N GLY A 152 -40.47 -8.99 -7.89
CA GLY A 152 -40.18 -9.65 -9.15
C GLY A 152 -41.39 -10.44 -9.67
N GLY A 153 -41.39 -10.76 -10.96
CA GLY A 153 -42.48 -11.44 -11.66
C GLY A 153 -42.41 -12.97 -11.65
N CYS A 154 -41.33 -13.56 -11.10
CA CYS A 154 -41.13 -15.00 -11.03
C CYS A 154 -41.63 -15.59 -9.70
N GLU A 155 -42.09 -16.85 -9.71
CA GLU A 155 -42.53 -17.55 -8.49
C GLU A 155 -41.38 -17.96 -7.56
N LYS A 156 -40.15 -18.02 -8.09
CA LYS A 156 -38.93 -18.41 -7.37
C LYS A 156 -37.87 -17.33 -7.48
N TYR A 157 -38.15 -16.20 -6.85
CA TYR A 157 -37.33 -14.99 -6.93
C TYR A 157 -36.50 -14.76 -5.66
N TYR A 158 -36.86 -15.44 -4.57
CA TYR A 158 -36.30 -15.28 -3.25
C TYR A 158 -36.23 -16.64 -2.55
N ALA A 159 -35.14 -16.89 -1.83
CA ALA A 159 -35.01 -18.05 -0.96
C ALA A 159 -35.52 -17.67 0.43
N LYS A 160 -36.61 -18.30 0.88
CA LYS A 160 -37.19 -17.99 2.19
C LYS A 160 -36.17 -18.27 3.31
N GLY A 161 -36.04 -17.36 4.27
CA GLY A 161 -35.06 -17.46 5.35
C GLY A 161 -33.70 -16.82 5.05
N SER A 162 -33.47 -16.34 3.82
CA SER A 162 -32.24 -15.59 3.45
C SER A 162 -32.36 -14.10 3.71
N TYR A 163 -31.26 -13.35 3.67
CA TYR A 163 -31.35 -11.92 3.43
C TYR A 163 -31.22 -11.66 1.94
N ALA A 164 -31.81 -10.57 1.45
CA ALA A 164 -31.61 -10.17 0.06
C ALA A 164 -31.58 -8.66 -0.12
N VAL A 165 -30.68 -8.19 -0.98
CA VAL A 165 -30.58 -6.78 -1.38
C VAL A 165 -30.88 -6.66 -2.86
N GLY A 166 -31.63 -5.64 -3.24
CA GLY A 166 -31.92 -5.38 -4.65
C GLY A 166 -32.44 -3.98 -4.86
N PHE A 167 -32.96 -3.72 -6.05
CA PHE A 167 -33.49 -2.40 -6.38
C PHE A 167 -35.00 -2.36 -6.20
N ASN A 168 -35.56 -1.15 -6.20
CA ASN A 168 -37.00 -0.98 -6.24
C ASN A 168 -37.48 -0.51 -7.63
N PRO A 169 -37.85 -1.42 -8.55
CA PRO A 169 -38.20 -1.06 -9.93
C PRO A 169 -39.63 -0.49 -10.10
N ILE A 170 -40.53 -0.69 -9.13
CA ILE A 170 -41.94 -0.26 -9.22
C ILE A 170 -42.14 1.10 -8.53
N TYR A 171 -41.43 1.38 -7.43
CA TYR A 171 -41.61 2.64 -6.68
C TYR A 171 -40.92 3.85 -7.32
N SER A 172 -39.82 3.62 -8.05
CA SER A 172 -39.10 4.64 -8.82
C SER A 172 -39.94 5.30 -9.94
N ARG A 173 -41.10 4.70 -10.31
CA ARG A 173 -42.05 5.25 -11.28
C ARG A 173 -43.32 5.87 -10.69
N LYS A 174 -43.82 5.42 -9.53
CA LYS A 174 -45.13 5.86 -8.98
C LYS A 174 -45.07 7.01 -7.96
N LEU A 175 -43.91 7.31 -7.37
CA LEU A 175 -43.72 8.44 -6.43
C LEU A 175 -43.07 9.67 -7.07
N GLN A 176 -43.09 9.78 -8.41
CA GLN A 176 -42.56 10.91 -9.15
C GLN A 176 -43.46 12.15 -8.99
N THR A 177 -43.27 12.89 -7.90
CA THR A 177 -43.49 14.34 -7.94
C THR A 177 -42.23 14.98 -8.54
N PRO A 178 -42.32 16.17 -9.18
CA PRO A 178 -41.20 16.81 -9.87
C PRO A 178 -39.94 17.10 -9.01
N ASN A 179 -39.99 16.88 -7.69
CA ASN A 179 -38.94 17.18 -6.71
C ASN A 179 -38.50 15.98 -5.83
N SER A 180 -38.80 14.72 -6.18
CA SER A 180 -38.40 13.55 -5.35
C SER A 180 -37.16 12.81 -5.88
N PRO A 181 -35.97 12.95 -5.25
CA PRO A 181 -34.78 12.18 -5.58
C PRO A 181 -34.68 10.92 -4.69
N ILE A 182 -35.52 9.91 -4.91
CA ILE A 182 -35.45 8.68 -4.09
C ILE A 182 -35.49 7.42 -4.97
N LYS A 183 -34.35 6.72 -5.06
CA LYS A 183 -34.19 5.39 -5.68
C LYS A 183 -33.59 4.44 -4.66
N ASP A 184 -34.39 4.08 -3.67
CA ASP A 184 -33.93 3.25 -2.55
C ASP A 184 -33.52 1.85 -2.99
N ILE A 185 -32.51 1.31 -2.31
CA ILE A 185 -32.19 -0.12 -2.30
C ILE A 185 -33.21 -0.81 -1.41
N VAL A 186 -33.68 -1.99 -1.78
CA VAL A 186 -34.55 -2.82 -0.97
C VAL A 186 -33.69 -3.83 -0.22
N LEU A 187 -33.87 -3.92 1.10
CA LEU A 187 -33.34 -5.00 1.92
C LEU A 187 -34.51 -5.87 2.38
N VAL A 188 -34.44 -7.17 2.09
CA VAL A 188 -35.39 -8.20 2.51
C VAL A 188 -34.76 -9.01 3.62
N ASN A 189 -35.50 -9.19 4.71
CA ASN A 189 -35.11 -9.99 5.85
C ASN A 189 -35.57 -11.47 5.72
N PRO A 190 -35.08 -12.40 6.56
CA PRO A 190 -35.45 -13.82 6.53
C PRO A 190 -36.95 -14.11 6.57
N ASP A 191 -37.73 -13.28 7.25
CA ASP A 191 -39.19 -13.39 7.33
C ASP A 191 -39.91 -12.99 6.02
N GLY A 192 -39.18 -12.41 5.07
CA GLY A 192 -39.70 -11.88 3.81
C GLY A 192 -40.23 -10.46 3.91
N ASN A 193 -40.03 -9.78 5.05
CA ASN A 193 -40.32 -8.36 5.18
C ASN A 193 -39.21 -7.54 4.52
N CYS A 194 -39.57 -6.40 3.95
CA CYS A 194 -38.60 -5.51 3.31
C CYS A 194 -38.51 -4.15 4.03
N GLU A 195 -37.36 -3.51 3.88
CA GLU A 195 -37.14 -2.11 4.18
C GLU A 195 -36.46 -1.40 3.01
N LEU A 196 -36.67 -0.08 2.92
CA LEU A 196 -36.07 0.78 1.91
C LEU A 196 -34.86 1.50 2.52
N LEU A 197 -33.71 1.32 1.89
CA LEU A 197 -32.44 1.92 2.29
C LEU A 197 -32.15 3.13 1.39
N PRO A 198 -31.96 4.33 1.97
CA PRO A 198 -31.78 5.55 1.20
C PRO A 198 -30.40 5.54 0.53
N VAL A 199 -30.42 5.31 -0.79
CA VAL A 199 -29.24 5.44 -1.66
C VAL A 199 -29.66 6.35 -2.81
N HIS A 200 -29.15 7.57 -2.84
CA HIS A 200 -29.56 8.55 -3.85
C HIS A 200 -28.87 8.25 -5.19
N VAL A 201 -29.57 7.56 -6.09
CA VAL A 201 -29.08 7.24 -7.44
C VAL A 201 -29.92 7.97 -8.50
N SER A 202 -29.26 8.63 -9.44
CA SER A 202 -29.91 9.42 -10.50
C SER A 202 -30.47 8.57 -11.65
N GLU A 203 -29.84 7.43 -11.98
CA GLU A 203 -30.20 6.51 -13.07
C GLU A 203 -29.81 5.06 -12.70
N VAL A 204 -30.66 4.09 -13.06
CA VAL A 204 -30.39 2.64 -12.89
C VAL A 204 -30.36 1.92 -14.24
N LYS A 205 -30.45 2.69 -15.34
CA LYS A 205 -30.27 2.21 -16.72
C LYS A 205 -28.81 2.39 -17.12
N GLY A 206 -28.30 1.44 -17.90
CA GLY A 206 -26.90 1.42 -18.30
C GLY A 206 -26.07 0.49 -17.42
N ARG A 207 -24.76 0.75 -17.37
CA ARG A 207 -23.79 -0.08 -16.67
C ARG A 207 -23.60 0.41 -15.23
N HIS A 208 -23.74 -0.51 -14.29
CA HIS A 208 -23.65 -0.24 -12.85
C HIS A 208 -22.89 -1.35 -12.13
N THR A 209 -22.39 -1.04 -10.94
CA THR A 209 -21.72 -1.97 -10.04
C THR A 209 -22.44 -2.01 -8.69
N LEU A 210 -23.03 -3.16 -8.35
CA LEU A 210 -23.60 -3.42 -7.02
C LEU A 210 -22.55 -4.12 -6.15
N LYS A 211 -22.22 -3.53 -5.00
CA LYS A 211 -21.33 -4.13 -4.00
C LYS A 211 -22.09 -4.44 -2.72
N VAL A 212 -21.86 -5.65 -2.20
CA VAL A 212 -22.42 -6.14 -0.95
C VAL A 212 -21.26 -6.61 -0.08
N VAL A 213 -21.10 -5.97 1.08
CA VAL A 213 -20.11 -6.37 2.09
C VAL A 213 -20.87 -6.79 3.33
N TYR A 214 -20.68 -8.02 3.74
CA TYR A 214 -21.22 -8.55 5.00
C TYR A 214 -20.04 -8.98 5.87
N ASP A 215 -19.97 -8.48 7.11
CA ASP A 215 -18.89 -8.79 8.06
C ASP A 215 -19.49 -9.00 9.46
N TYR A 216 -19.54 -10.26 9.89
CA TYR A 216 -20.04 -10.69 11.21
C TYR A 216 -21.33 -9.98 11.68
N GLY A 217 -22.33 -9.87 10.79
CA GLY A 217 -23.61 -9.24 11.12
C GLY A 217 -23.74 -7.78 10.68
N SER A 218 -22.67 -7.13 10.25
CA SER A 218 -22.71 -5.79 9.66
C SER A 218 -22.82 -5.88 8.14
N LEU A 219 -23.84 -5.25 7.55
CA LEU A 219 -24.08 -5.17 6.12
C LEU A 219 -23.79 -3.75 5.62
N THR A 220 -22.99 -3.63 4.56
CA THR A 220 -22.86 -2.41 3.77
C THR A 220 -23.22 -2.71 2.32
N VAL A 221 -24.07 -1.87 1.72
CA VAL A 221 -24.46 -2.00 0.32
C VAL A 221 -24.11 -0.71 -0.41
N SER A 222 -23.53 -0.81 -1.60
CA SER A 222 -23.31 0.35 -2.47
C SER A 222 -23.65 0.06 -3.92
N LEU A 223 -24.20 1.07 -4.58
CA LEU A 223 -24.39 1.12 -6.02
C LEU A 223 -23.51 2.21 -6.59
N ASP A 224 -22.57 1.82 -7.45
CA ASP A 224 -21.54 2.69 -8.01
C ASP A 224 -20.77 3.42 -6.87
N MET A 225 -20.94 4.75 -6.76
CA MET A 225 -20.33 5.57 -5.72
C MET A 225 -21.25 5.85 -4.53
N ALA A 226 -22.53 5.48 -4.61
CA ALA A 226 -23.52 5.75 -3.56
C ALA A 226 -23.67 4.53 -2.65
N GLY A 227 -23.51 4.70 -1.34
CA GLY A 227 -23.57 3.60 -0.37
C GLY A 227 -24.42 3.89 0.84
N THR A 228 -24.77 2.83 1.57
CA THR A 228 -25.46 2.91 2.86
C THR A 228 -24.44 3.02 4.00
N PRO A 229 -24.78 3.62 5.15
CA PRO A 229 -24.04 3.35 6.39
C PRO A 229 -24.14 1.86 6.74
N PRO A 230 -23.24 1.33 7.60
CA PRO A 230 -23.31 -0.06 8.06
C PRO A 230 -24.64 -0.37 8.77
N ILE A 231 -25.29 -1.46 8.39
CA ILE A 231 -26.58 -1.94 8.92
C ILE A 231 -26.33 -3.21 9.72
N TYR A 232 -26.74 -3.23 10.99
CA TYR A 232 -26.58 -4.41 11.83
C TYR A 232 -27.76 -5.37 11.67
N LEU A 233 -27.49 -6.57 11.15
CA LEU A 233 -28.48 -7.62 10.89
C LEU A 233 -28.58 -8.67 12.01
N GLY A 234 -27.69 -8.63 13.01
CA GLY A 234 -27.68 -9.56 14.14
C GLY A 234 -26.37 -10.37 14.28
N PRO A 235 -26.07 -10.93 15.46
CA PRO A 235 -24.78 -11.57 15.73
C PRO A 235 -24.70 -12.96 15.08
N ASN A 236 -23.61 -13.19 14.34
CA ASN A 236 -23.21 -14.48 13.74
C ASN A 236 -24.25 -15.10 12.78
N GLY A 237 -24.33 -14.56 11.56
CA GLY A 237 -24.93 -15.29 10.45
C GLY A 237 -24.30 -16.68 10.33
N LYS A 238 -25.13 -17.72 10.14
CA LYS A 238 -24.60 -19.05 9.78
C LYS A 238 -24.05 -19.00 8.36
N PRO A 239 -23.08 -19.86 8.00
CA PRO A 239 -22.73 -20.03 6.60
C PRO A 239 -23.96 -20.31 5.75
N GLY A 240 -23.96 -19.82 4.51
CA GLY A 240 -25.06 -20.04 3.59
C GLY A 240 -24.71 -19.64 2.17
N HIS A 241 -25.57 -19.96 1.23
CA HIS A 241 -25.35 -19.71 -0.17
C HIS A 241 -25.65 -18.26 -0.56
N ILE A 242 -24.99 -17.83 -1.64
CA ILE A 242 -25.28 -16.56 -2.31
C ILE A 242 -26.00 -16.86 -3.63
N TYR A 243 -26.99 -16.04 -3.96
CA TYR A 243 -27.67 -16.11 -5.24
C TYR A 243 -27.86 -14.75 -5.88
N VAL A 244 -27.84 -14.72 -7.20
CA VAL A 244 -28.11 -13.52 -8.00
C VAL A 244 -29.22 -13.84 -8.98
N VAL A 245 -30.34 -13.13 -8.86
CA VAL A 245 -31.54 -13.35 -9.67
C VAL A 245 -31.87 -12.02 -10.36
N GLY A 246 -31.94 -12.03 -11.70
CA GLY A 246 -32.50 -10.91 -12.46
C GLY A 246 -33.99 -11.13 -12.74
N ASN A 247 -34.74 -10.08 -13.09
CA ASN A 247 -36.06 -10.19 -13.71
C ASN A 247 -36.23 -9.22 -14.90
N SER A 248 -37.08 -9.58 -15.86
CA SER A 248 -37.57 -8.68 -16.92
C SER A 248 -39.08 -8.85 -17.14
N GLY A 249 -39.89 -8.10 -16.39
CA GLY A 249 -41.35 -8.05 -16.51
C GLY A 249 -41.86 -7.06 -17.56
N ALA A 250 -41.01 -6.18 -18.10
CA ALA A 250 -41.38 -5.24 -19.15
C ALA A 250 -40.89 -5.66 -20.55
N ALA A 251 -41.66 -5.26 -21.55
CA ALA A 251 -41.36 -5.51 -22.94
C ALA A 251 -40.05 -4.82 -23.38
N GLY A 252 -39.02 -5.60 -23.71
CA GLY A 252 -37.74 -5.08 -24.21
C GLY A 252 -36.71 -4.74 -23.13
N SER A 253 -36.91 -5.15 -21.87
CA SER A 253 -35.86 -5.06 -20.85
C SER A 253 -34.88 -6.24 -20.91
N ARG A 254 -33.62 -6.00 -20.55
CA ARG A 254 -32.55 -7.02 -20.45
C ARG A 254 -31.62 -6.71 -19.28
N ILE A 255 -31.17 -7.76 -18.59
CA ILE A 255 -30.14 -7.68 -17.54
C ILE A 255 -28.98 -8.58 -17.91
N ARG A 256 -27.82 -7.95 -18.10
CA ARG A 256 -26.55 -8.57 -18.46
C ARG A 256 -25.60 -8.48 -17.27
N ILE A 257 -25.08 -9.59 -16.76
CA ILE A 257 -24.01 -9.58 -15.75
C ILE A 257 -22.69 -9.56 -16.51
N ASN A 258 -21.96 -8.46 -16.39
CA ASN A 258 -20.68 -8.30 -17.08
C ASN A 258 -19.55 -9.03 -16.35
N SER A 259 -19.54 -8.97 -15.02
CA SER A 259 -18.60 -9.69 -14.16
C SER A 259 -19.22 -9.90 -12.78
N LEU A 260 -18.73 -10.92 -12.08
CA LEU A 260 -19.12 -11.22 -10.70
C LEU A 260 -17.87 -11.65 -9.94
N ILE A 261 -17.60 -10.98 -8.83
CA ILE A 261 -16.46 -11.23 -7.95
C ILE A 261 -17.01 -11.58 -6.57
N LEU A 262 -16.72 -12.79 -6.11
CA LEU A 262 -17.06 -13.24 -4.76
C LEU A 262 -15.80 -13.62 -4.01
N TYR A 263 -15.68 -13.09 -2.79
CA TYR A 263 -14.65 -13.47 -1.82
C TYR A 263 -15.31 -13.90 -0.51
N ASP A 264 -14.98 -15.12 -0.09
CA ASP A 264 -15.40 -15.69 1.20
C ASP A 264 -14.37 -15.31 2.26
N GLY A 265 -14.73 -14.33 3.09
CA GLY A 265 -13.85 -13.76 4.11
C GLY A 265 -14.07 -12.27 4.31
N LYS A 266 -13.26 -11.71 5.21
CA LYS A 266 -13.35 -10.31 5.62
C LYS A 266 -12.86 -9.38 4.50
N TYR A 267 -13.58 -8.29 4.27
CA TYR A 267 -13.14 -7.17 3.44
C TYR A 267 -12.36 -6.15 4.29
N LEU A 268 -11.20 -5.73 3.80
CA LEU A 268 -10.34 -4.73 4.44
C LEU A 268 -10.51 -3.38 3.73
N GLY A 269 -10.83 -2.34 4.48
CA GLY A 269 -10.82 -0.97 3.96
C GLY A 269 -9.41 -0.51 3.66
N VAL A 270 -9.16 -0.09 2.42
CA VAL A 270 -7.90 0.55 2.02
C VAL A 270 -8.10 2.06 2.06
N LYS A 271 -7.30 2.76 2.87
CA LYS A 271 -7.45 4.21 3.08
C LYS A 271 -6.94 5.03 1.88
N GLU A 272 -5.71 4.77 1.43
CA GLU A 272 -5.09 5.46 0.29
C GLU A 272 -3.84 4.70 -0.21
N VAL A 273 -3.46 4.93 -1.47
CA VAL A 273 -2.22 4.45 -2.07
C VAL A 273 -1.17 5.56 -2.07
N GLN A 274 -0.03 5.30 -1.45
CA GLN A 274 1.05 6.28 -1.27
C GLN A 274 2.20 6.02 -2.23
N GLN A 275 2.64 7.03 -2.99
CA GLN A 275 3.93 6.96 -3.69
C GLN A 275 5.09 7.13 -2.70
N VAL A 276 6.01 6.15 -2.66
CA VAL A 276 7.18 6.14 -1.75
C VAL A 276 8.51 6.02 -2.48
N GLY A 277 8.54 5.40 -3.67
CA GLY A 277 9.74 5.32 -4.50
C GLY A 277 9.67 6.23 -5.73
N PHE A 278 10.84 6.63 -6.21
CA PHE A 278 10.99 7.55 -7.35
C PHE A 278 11.83 6.93 -8.45
N GLU A 279 11.41 7.05 -9.71
CA GLU A 279 12.21 6.62 -10.88
C GLU A 279 13.13 7.73 -11.39
N GLU A 280 12.64 8.97 -11.38
CA GLU A 280 13.41 10.16 -11.68
C GLU A 280 13.15 11.19 -10.57
N VAL A 281 14.20 11.88 -10.14
CA VAL A 281 14.09 13.03 -9.23
C VAL A 281 14.81 14.23 -9.83
N ARG A 282 14.13 15.37 -9.85
CA ARG A 282 14.65 16.66 -10.31
C ARG A 282 14.79 17.60 -9.13
N ILE A 283 15.91 18.31 -9.07
CA ILE A 283 16.26 19.19 -7.96
C ILE A 283 16.64 20.55 -8.53
N LYS A 284 16.16 21.62 -7.91
CA LYS A 284 16.56 23.00 -8.20
C LYS A 284 16.78 23.79 -6.92
N ASN A 285 17.79 24.65 -6.96
CA ASN A 285 18.14 25.62 -5.93
C ASN A 285 18.29 25.01 -4.53
N PHE A 286 18.86 23.80 -4.42
CA PHE A 286 18.99 23.06 -3.16
C PHE A 286 20.44 22.85 -2.76
N LYS A 287 20.88 23.46 -1.64
CA LYS A 287 22.23 23.31 -1.08
C LYS A 287 23.35 23.46 -2.12
N GLY A 288 24.17 22.44 -2.37
CA GLY A 288 25.22 22.51 -3.40
C GLY A 288 24.68 22.52 -4.84
N ILE A 289 23.43 22.13 -5.05
CA ILE A 289 22.83 21.84 -6.36
C ILE A 289 22.00 23.03 -6.84
N SER A 290 22.45 23.67 -7.92
CA SER A 290 21.66 24.71 -8.61
C SER A 290 20.52 24.08 -9.41
N GLU A 291 20.82 23.03 -10.18
CA GLU A 291 19.84 22.21 -10.90
C GLU A 291 20.40 20.82 -11.24
N GLY A 292 19.53 19.83 -11.41
CA GLY A 292 19.86 18.56 -12.05
C GLY A 292 18.79 17.50 -11.83
N SER A 293 19.01 16.30 -12.38
CA SER A 293 18.12 15.16 -12.17
C SER A 293 18.90 13.87 -11.95
N VAL A 294 18.31 12.87 -11.31
CA VAL A 294 18.85 11.51 -11.17
C VAL A 294 17.80 10.47 -11.48
N ASP A 295 18.23 9.34 -12.06
CA ASP A 295 17.36 8.21 -12.38
C ASP A 295 17.66 7.07 -11.41
N LEU A 296 16.66 6.58 -10.69
CA LEU A 296 16.82 5.65 -9.57
C LEU A 296 16.13 4.31 -9.87
N GLY A 297 16.75 3.21 -9.44
CA GLY A 297 16.20 1.86 -9.39
C GLY A 297 15.60 1.53 -8.02
N LYS A 298 15.30 0.25 -7.76
CA LYS A 298 14.84 -0.21 -6.44
C LYS A 298 15.94 -0.05 -5.39
N VAL A 299 17.15 -0.52 -5.70
CA VAL A 299 18.35 -0.37 -4.86
C VAL A 299 19.36 0.48 -5.62
N ASN A 300 19.90 1.50 -4.96
CA ASN A 300 20.82 2.47 -5.55
C ASN A 300 22.03 2.67 -4.67
N VAL A 301 23.22 2.66 -5.28
CA VAL A 301 24.47 3.06 -4.64
C VAL A 301 25.00 4.32 -5.32
N ILE A 302 25.11 5.39 -4.54
CA ILE A 302 25.58 6.69 -4.99
C ILE A 302 27.05 6.84 -4.60
N ILE A 303 27.91 6.96 -5.61
CA ILE A 303 29.34 7.20 -5.44
C ILE A 303 29.72 8.58 -5.97
N GLY A 304 30.84 9.10 -5.49
CA GLY A 304 31.31 10.43 -5.88
C GLY A 304 32.36 10.91 -4.90
N ALA A 305 33.15 11.88 -5.33
CA ALA A 305 34.16 12.49 -4.48
C ALA A 305 33.54 13.30 -3.34
N ASN A 306 34.39 13.88 -2.49
CA ASN A 306 33.94 14.83 -1.48
C ASN A 306 33.31 16.04 -2.17
N ASN A 307 32.24 16.57 -1.57
CA ASN A 307 31.46 17.69 -2.11
C ASN A 307 30.75 17.42 -3.46
N ALA A 308 30.63 16.16 -3.88
CA ALA A 308 29.93 15.77 -5.10
C ALA A 308 28.38 15.85 -5.02
N GLY A 309 27.82 16.27 -3.87
CA GLY A 309 26.37 16.38 -3.68
C GLY A 309 25.65 15.12 -3.19
N LYS A 310 26.37 14.08 -2.73
CA LYS A 310 25.79 12.79 -2.26
C LYS A 310 24.77 12.96 -1.14
N THR A 311 25.18 13.53 -0.01
CA THR A 311 24.28 13.83 1.11
C THR A 311 23.14 14.76 0.68
N SER A 312 23.43 15.80 -0.11
CA SER A 312 22.37 16.71 -0.62
C SER A 312 21.33 16.00 -1.49
N LEU A 313 21.73 14.99 -2.27
CA LEU A 313 20.78 14.17 -3.03
C LEU A 313 19.87 13.37 -2.08
N LEU A 314 20.43 12.69 -1.08
CA LEU A 314 19.64 11.95 -0.08
C LEU A 314 18.69 12.89 0.67
N GLU A 315 19.14 14.06 1.09
CA GLU A 315 18.28 15.01 1.80
C GLU A 315 17.16 15.57 0.93
N ALA A 316 17.42 15.76 -0.37
CA ALA A 316 16.38 16.15 -1.32
C ALA A 316 15.33 15.04 -1.48
N LEU A 317 15.77 13.78 -1.61
CA LEU A 317 14.88 12.60 -1.62
C LEU A 317 14.05 12.50 -0.34
N TYR A 318 14.67 12.77 0.80
CA TYR A 318 14.01 12.78 2.10
C TYR A 318 12.91 13.84 2.16
N LEU A 319 13.19 15.06 1.75
CA LEU A 319 12.19 16.13 1.69
C LEU A 319 11.06 15.79 0.73
N LEU A 320 11.34 15.17 -0.42
CA LEU A 320 10.33 14.77 -1.40
C LEU A 320 9.37 13.70 -0.84
N ALA A 321 9.92 12.69 -0.15
CA ALA A 321 9.15 11.60 0.44
C ALA A 321 8.39 12.03 1.70
N SER A 322 9.06 12.78 2.57
CA SER A 322 8.66 13.03 3.96
C SER A 322 8.42 14.52 4.26
N ALA A 323 8.05 15.30 3.23
CA ALA A 323 7.81 16.74 3.35
C ALA A 323 6.98 17.07 4.61
N GLU A 324 5.81 16.47 4.77
CA GLU A 324 4.85 16.80 5.83
C GLU A 324 4.90 15.87 7.05
N GLN A 325 5.88 14.96 7.11
CA GLN A 325 5.97 13.97 8.18
C GLN A 325 6.66 14.51 9.42
N ARG A 326 6.34 13.91 10.58
CA ARG A 326 7.08 14.04 11.83
C ARG A 326 8.06 12.88 11.94
N PRO A 327 9.37 13.07 11.67
CA PRO A 327 10.34 11.99 11.69
C PRO A 327 10.51 11.41 13.10
N ALA A 328 11.02 10.18 13.21
CA ALA A 328 11.34 9.57 14.49
C ALA A 328 12.26 10.47 15.35
N GLY A 329 11.72 11.05 16.43
CA GLY A 329 12.44 11.92 17.35
C GLY A 329 12.50 13.41 16.95
N PHE A 330 11.72 13.84 15.94
CA PHE A 330 11.70 15.21 15.42
C PHE A 330 10.28 15.71 15.15
N ASN A 331 10.07 17.03 15.19
CA ASN A 331 8.77 17.63 14.93
C ASN A 331 8.44 17.74 13.44
N ASP A 332 9.46 17.90 12.59
CA ASP A 332 9.31 17.92 11.14
C ASP A 332 10.61 17.54 10.41
N SER A 333 10.51 17.33 9.10
CA SER A 333 11.63 16.97 8.23
C SER A 333 12.73 18.03 8.17
N ILE A 334 12.43 19.32 8.33
CA ILE A 334 13.42 20.40 8.33
C ILE A 334 14.22 20.38 9.64
N GLU A 335 13.58 20.07 10.78
CA GLU A 335 14.27 19.92 12.06
C GLU A 335 15.29 18.77 12.02
N LEU A 336 14.93 17.62 11.45
CA LEU A 336 15.86 16.50 11.26
C LEU A 336 17.07 16.94 10.41
N LEU A 337 16.83 17.58 9.27
CA LEU A 337 17.92 18.07 8.43
C LEU A 337 18.76 19.12 9.13
N ALA A 338 18.16 20.06 9.87
CA ALA A 338 18.92 21.05 10.62
C ALA A 338 19.83 20.39 11.68
N TYR A 339 19.34 19.34 12.33
CA TYR A 339 20.10 18.58 13.33
C TYR A 339 21.33 17.90 12.71
N LEU A 340 21.21 17.31 11.51
CA LEU A 340 22.35 16.73 10.76
C LEU A 340 23.48 17.75 10.51
N HIS A 341 23.13 19.03 10.37
CA HIS A 341 24.08 20.11 10.09
C HIS A 341 24.47 20.92 11.33
N GLY A 342 24.07 20.49 12.54
CA GLY A 342 24.38 21.19 13.78
C GLY A 342 23.72 22.58 13.90
N ILE A 343 22.57 22.78 13.26
CA ILE A 343 21.87 24.07 13.21
C ILE A 343 20.78 24.11 14.27
N GLU A 344 21.06 24.75 15.41
CA GLU A 344 20.10 24.86 16.52
C GLU A 344 19.12 26.05 16.39
N ASN A 345 19.50 27.11 15.67
CA ASN A 345 18.76 28.38 15.62
C ASN A 345 17.69 28.42 14.50
N ASN A 346 16.42 28.64 14.88
CA ASN A 346 15.26 28.71 13.97
C ASN A 346 15.42 29.62 12.73
N ALA A 347 16.15 30.74 12.84
CA ALA A 347 16.38 31.65 11.71
C ALA A 347 17.44 31.12 10.71
N GLN A 348 18.39 30.29 11.18
CA GLN A 348 19.42 29.65 10.37
C GLN A 348 18.95 28.31 9.77
N LYS A 349 18.03 27.60 10.46
CA LYS A 349 17.41 26.34 9.98
C LYS A 349 16.89 26.43 8.55
N SER A 350 16.49 27.63 8.15
CA SER A 350 15.73 27.86 6.93
C SER A 350 16.57 28.20 5.70
N ARG A 351 17.65 28.96 5.83
CA ARG A 351 18.42 29.41 4.65
C ARG A 351 19.36 28.33 4.11
N SER A 352 19.80 27.40 4.95
CA SER A 352 20.77 26.36 4.60
C SER A 352 20.30 25.38 3.54
N LEU A 353 18.99 25.29 3.30
CA LEU A 353 18.41 24.45 2.25
C LEU A 353 18.58 25.06 0.85
N PHE A 354 18.75 26.38 0.74
CA PHE A 354 18.77 27.09 -0.54
C PHE A 354 20.17 27.08 -1.14
N HIS A 355 20.25 26.97 -2.47
CA HIS A 355 21.54 26.99 -3.16
C HIS A 355 22.25 28.31 -2.98
N PHE A 356 23.48 28.26 -2.42
CA PHE A 356 24.23 29.43 -1.94
C PHE A 356 23.37 30.40 -1.11
N TYR A 357 22.43 29.86 -0.33
CA TYR A 357 21.51 30.63 0.51
C TYR A 357 20.63 31.62 -0.29
N ASN A 358 20.45 31.39 -1.59
CA ASN A 358 19.63 32.24 -2.45
C ASN A 358 18.13 31.99 -2.20
N THR A 359 17.60 32.75 -1.25
CA THR A 359 16.19 32.70 -0.84
C THR A 359 15.24 33.44 -1.79
N GLN A 360 15.75 34.12 -2.84
CA GLN A 360 14.91 34.80 -3.83
C GLN A 360 14.27 33.81 -4.80
N LEU A 361 14.91 32.65 -4.98
CA LEU A 361 14.37 31.54 -5.77
C LEU A 361 13.84 30.46 -4.81
N PRO A 362 12.75 29.75 -5.17
CA PRO A 362 12.29 28.61 -4.40
C PRO A 362 13.25 27.42 -4.54
N VAL A 363 13.29 26.56 -3.53
CA VAL A 363 13.74 25.17 -3.71
C VAL A 363 12.61 24.42 -4.40
N GLU A 364 12.92 23.65 -5.44
CA GLU A 364 11.95 22.77 -6.11
C GLU A 364 12.54 21.37 -6.23
N ILE A 365 11.84 20.38 -5.67
CA ILE A 365 12.20 18.96 -5.75
C ILE A 365 10.99 18.20 -6.30
N GLU A 366 11.18 17.44 -7.37
CA GLU A 366 10.09 16.76 -8.10
C GLU A 366 10.43 15.29 -8.33
N GLY A 367 9.45 14.41 -8.19
CA GLY A 367 9.58 13.00 -8.57
C GLY A 367 8.23 12.29 -8.64
N GLY A 368 7.95 11.68 -9.80
CA GLY A 368 6.63 11.10 -10.10
C GLY A 368 5.52 12.14 -10.00
N LYS A 369 4.49 11.87 -9.18
CA LYS A 369 3.37 12.80 -8.97
C LYS A 369 3.66 13.88 -7.91
N ARG A 370 4.79 13.78 -7.20
CA ARG A 370 5.10 14.63 -6.05
C ARG A 370 6.01 15.79 -6.45
N ARG A 371 5.70 16.97 -5.93
CA ARG A 371 6.56 18.16 -5.98
C ARG A 371 6.58 18.86 -4.63
N VAL A 372 7.77 19.12 -4.13
CA VAL A 372 8.01 19.91 -2.92
C VAL A 372 8.59 21.25 -3.34
N LYS A 373 7.92 22.32 -2.91
CA LYS A 373 8.37 23.70 -3.10
C LYS A 373 8.61 24.36 -1.75
N ILE A 374 9.81 24.91 -1.56
CA ILE A 374 10.18 25.62 -0.33
C ILE A 374 10.49 27.07 -0.68
N THR A 375 9.75 28.00 -0.10
CA THR A 375 9.98 29.45 -0.21
C THR A 375 10.39 30.02 1.15
N TYR A 376 11.00 31.20 1.13
CA TYR A 376 11.45 31.90 2.32
C TYR A 376 10.90 33.32 2.32
N GLU A 377 9.98 33.61 3.24
CA GLU A 377 9.27 34.89 3.33
C GLU A 377 9.19 35.30 4.80
N ASN A 378 9.39 36.59 5.10
CA ASN A 378 9.30 37.13 6.48
C ASN A 378 10.16 36.38 7.52
N ASN A 379 11.34 35.90 7.12
CA ASN A 379 12.23 35.06 7.93
C ASN A 379 11.68 33.68 8.31
N VAL A 380 10.70 33.18 7.57
CA VAL A 380 10.05 31.88 7.78
C VAL A 380 10.10 31.06 6.48
N ILE A 381 10.39 29.77 6.59
CA ILE A 381 10.17 28.84 5.47
C ILE A 381 8.68 28.57 5.34
N LYS A 382 8.19 28.64 4.10
CA LYS A 382 6.94 28.00 3.73
C LYS A 382 7.24 26.80 2.83
N LYS A 383 6.67 25.66 3.19
CA LYS A 383 6.77 24.42 2.42
C LYS A 383 5.40 24.10 1.84
N VAL A 384 5.36 23.79 0.55
CA VAL A 384 4.15 23.39 -0.18
C VAL A 384 4.43 22.04 -0.83
N LEU A 385 3.56 21.08 -0.58
CA LEU A 385 3.55 19.79 -1.24
C LEU A 385 2.42 19.75 -2.27
N GLU A 386 2.75 19.43 -3.51
CA GLU A 386 1.82 19.12 -4.60
C GLU A 386 1.91 17.62 -4.93
N GLY A 387 0.80 17.02 -5.37
CA GLY A 387 0.70 15.59 -5.64
C GLY A 387 -0.16 14.86 -4.62
N ASP A 388 0.24 13.63 -4.24
CA ASP A 388 -0.47 12.81 -3.25
C ASP A 388 -0.60 13.58 -1.93
N LYS A 389 -1.86 13.79 -1.50
CA LYS A 389 -2.24 14.42 -0.23
C LYS A 389 -2.31 13.38 0.90
N GLU A 390 -2.38 13.91 2.12
CA GLU A 390 -2.41 13.28 3.44
C GLU A 390 -1.50 12.07 3.70
N VAL A 391 -0.56 12.27 4.62
CA VAL A 391 -0.01 11.20 5.44
C VAL A 391 -1.00 11.02 6.59
N THR A 392 -1.49 9.80 6.83
CA THR A 392 -2.20 9.52 8.08
C THR A 392 -1.27 9.87 9.25
N GLU A 393 -1.74 10.64 10.23
CA GLU A 393 -0.90 11.09 11.35
C GLU A 393 -0.13 9.89 11.96
N GLY A 394 1.21 9.98 11.98
CA GLY A 394 2.12 8.95 12.50
C GLY A 394 2.86 8.10 11.45
N GLU A 395 2.42 8.05 10.19
CA GLU A 395 3.06 7.21 9.17
C GLU A 395 4.39 7.77 8.65
N GLN A 396 5.40 6.90 8.50
CA GLN A 396 6.73 7.24 7.97
C GLN A 396 6.90 6.72 6.55
N ARG A 397 7.20 7.60 5.60
CA ARG A 397 7.44 7.25 4.18
C ARG A 397 8.91 6.99 3.93
N ALA A 398 9.79 7.73 4.58
CA ALA A 398 11.23 7.55 4.48
C ALA A 398 11.92 7.48 5.84
N LEU A 399 12.96 6.66 5.93
CA LEU A 399 13.90 6.62 7.05
C LEU A 399 15.27 7.11 6.58
N PHE A 400 15.78 8.15 7.23
CA PHE A 400 17.10 8.70 6.94
C PHE A 400 18.12 8.14 7.92
N VAL A 401 19.05 7.33 7.46
CA VAL A 401 20.06 6.70 8.30
C VAL A 401 21.37 7.47 8.22
N ASN A 402 21.79 8.00 9.36
CA ASN A 402 23.08 8.66 9.56
C ASN A 402 23.48 8.49 11.03
N SER A 403 24.77 8.28 11.31
CA SER A 403 25.27 8.05 12.68
C SER A 403 24.93 9.19 13.65
N LEU A 404 24.83 10.44 13.16
CA LEU A 404 24.45 11.59 13.97
C LEU A 404 23.03 11.45 14.55
N LEU A 405 22.11 10.76 13.86
CA LEU A 405 20.71 10.61 14.29
C LEU A 405 20.51 9.53 15.35
N LEU A 406 21.52 8.69 15.60
CA LEU A 406 21.40 7.49 16.44
C LEU A 406 20.82 7.80 17.83
N ARG A 407 21.26 8.87 18.48
CA ARG A 407 20.77 9.25 19.82
C ARG A 407 19.29 9.64 19.81
N LYS A 408 18.84 10.36 18.78
CA LYS A 408 17.43 10.75 18.61
C LYS A 408 16.55 9.55 18.32
N TYR A 409 17.07 8.61 17.53
CA TYR A 409 16.41 7.35 17.19
C TYR A 409 16.26 6.42 18.38
N ILE A 410 17.31 6.24 19.18
CA ILE A 410 17.22 5.47 20.43
C ILE A 410 16.19 6.10 21.37
N SER A 411 16.20 7.43 21.56
CA SER A 411 15.19 8.11 22.39
C SER A 411 13.76 7.94 21.85
N TYR A 412 13.58 7.89 20.53
CA TYR A 412 12.29 7.58 19.93
C TYR A 412 11.86 6.14 20.24
N ILE A 413 12.77 5.16 20.18
CA ILE A 413 12.50 3.77 20.59
C ILE A 413 12.13 3.71 22.08
N GLU A 414 12.85 4.42 22.96
CA GLU A 414 12.54 4.50 24.40
C GLU A 414 11.10 4.96 24.64
N ASN A 415 10.68 6.01 23.95
CA ASN A 415 9.33 6.57 24.08
C ASN A 415 8.23 5.66 23.51
N ASN A 416 8.57 4.69 22.65
CA ASN A 416 7.64 3.75 22.03
C ASN A 416 7.90 2.30 22.46
N TRP A 417 8.65 2.09 23.54
CA TRP A 417 9.14 0.78 23.93
C TRP A 417 8.02 -0.21 24.27
N GLU A 418 6.89 0.26 24.79
CA GLU A 418 5.72 -0.57 25.08
C GLU A 418 5.25 -1.34 23.83
N THR A 419 5.18 -0.68 22.68
CA THR A 419 4.79 -1.33 21.42
C THR A 419 5.93 -2.16 20.85
N ILE A 420 7.14 -1.59 20.81
CA ILE A 420 8.31 -2.25 20.19
C ILE A 420 8.70 -3.54 20.92
N SER A 421 8.63 -3.57 22.25
CA SER A 421 8.94 -4.76 23.06
C SER A 421 8.01 -5.95 22.80
N ASN A 422 6.80 -5.71 22.28
CA ASN A 422 5.86 -6.76 21.91
C ASN A 422 6.14 -7.37 20.53
N MET A 423 7.04 -6.80 19.74
CA MET A 423 7.47 -7.33 18.44
C MET A 423 8.49 -8.47 18.64
N THR A 424 8.10 -9.50 19.39
CA THR A 424 9.04 -10.52 19.88
C THR A 424 9.70 -11.33 18.77
N ASP A 425 9.00 -11.57 17.66
CA ASP A 425 9.57 -12.30 16.52
C ASP A 425 10.60 -11.46 15.77
N VAL A 426 10.34 -10.16 15.61
CA VAL A 426 11.33 -9.21 15.10
C VAL A 426 12.54 -9.17 16.02
N ILE A 427 12.36 -9.01 17.35
CA ILE A 427 13.48 -8.98 18.28
C ILE A 427 14.31 -10.27 18.21
N LYS A 428 13.68 -11.44 18.06
CA LYS A 428 14.37 -12.72 17.85
C LYS A 428 15.20 -12.69 16.57
N GLU A 429 14.63 -12.25 15.47
CA GLU A 429 15.30 -12.16 14.17
C GLU A 429 16.51 -11.22 14.25
N VAL A 430 16.33 -9.99 14.76
CA VAL A 430 17.42 -9.01 14.85
C VAL A 430 18.55 -9.50 15.76
N ILE A 431 18.24 -10.18 16.86
CA ILE A 431 19.26 -10.76 17.74
C ILE A 431 19.96 -11.96 17.06
N SER A 432 19.23 -12.76 16.27
CA SER A 432 19.82 -13.83 15.47
C SER A 432 20.84 -13.25 14.48
N ASP A 433 20.48 -12.21 13.75
CA ASP A 433 21.38 -11.51 12.82
C ASP A 433 22.64 -10.99 13.53
N ILE A 434 22.47 -10.40 14.73
CA ILE A 434 23.59 -9.93 15.55
C ILE A 434 24.51 -11.09 15.96
N ASN A 435 23.96 -12.24 16.35
CA ASN A 435 24.73 -13.40 16.77
C ASN A 435 25.53 -14.01 15.62
N GLU A 436 25.07 -13.92 14.37
CA GLU A 436 25.80 -14.42 13.20
C GLU A 436 27.07 -13.61 12.89
N VAL A 437 27.05 -12.31 13.21
CA VAL A 437 28.16 -11.39 12.93
C VAL A 437 29.06 -11.12 14.12
N ASN A 438 28.63 -11.46 15.33
CA ASN A 438 29.32 -11.16 16.57
C ASN A 438 29.99 -12.41 17.19
N ASN A 439 31.05 -12.18 17.97
CA ASN A 439 31.67 -13.26 18.73
C ASN A 439 30.93 -13.55 20.04
N GLU A 440 30.18 -12.58 20.56
CA GLU A 440 29.33 -12.78 21.73
C GLU A 440 27.93 -13.22 21.29
N GLU A 441 27.40 -14.20 21.99
CA GLU A 441 26.06 -14.73 21.75
C GLU A 441 25.07 -14.10 22.75
N TYR A 442 24.00 -13.54 22.23
CA TYR A 442 22.90 -12.95 22.98
C TYR A 442 21.64 -13.81 22.89
N ILE A 443 20.88 -13.89 23.99
CA ILE A 443 19.54 -14.46 23.97
C ILE A 443 18.57 -13.45 23.34
N PRO A 444 17.46 -13.90 22.71
CA PRO A 444 16.59 -13.04 21.91
C PRO A 444 15.67 -12.20 22.80
N THR A 445 16.26 -11.28 23.55
CA THR A 445 15.58 -10.39 24.50
C THR A 445 16.38 -9.12 24.68
N ILE A 446 15.67 -8.01 24.62
CA ILE A 446 16.19 -6.68 24.95
C ILE A 446 15.40 -6.20 26.16
N THR A 447 16.08 -5.69 27.18
CA THR A 447 15.42 -5.15 28.38
C THR A 447 15.65 -3.65 28.47
N PHE A 448 14.68 -2.91 29.01
CA PHE A 448 14.79 -1.48 29.29
C PHE A 448 14.76 -1.27 30.81
N GLU A 449 15.94 -1.04 31.39
CA GLU A 449 16.16 -1.13 32.83
C GLU A 449 16.98 0.06 33.35
N PRO A 450 16.83 0.46 34.62
CA PRO A 450 17.58 1.57 35.20
C PRO A 450 19.07 1.24 35.33
N PHE A 451 19.91 2.22 34.97
CA PHE A 451 21.35 2.27 35.19
C PHE A 451 21.73 3.65 35.72
N ALA A 452 22.33 3.72 36.90
CA ALA A 452 22.75 4.98 37.53
C ALA A 452 21.63 6.07 37.57
N GLY A 453 20.37 5.66 37.72
CA GLY A 453 19.22 6.56 37.80
C GLY A 453 18.55 6.93 36.46
N GLN A 454 19.04 6.41 35.33
CA GLN A 454 18.42 6.58 34.01
C GLN A 454 18.16 5.22 33.36
N ASN A 455 17.04 5.07 32.65
CA ASN A 455 16.77 3.82 31.94
C ASN A 455 17.65 3.70 30.70
N THR A 456 18.07 2.48 30.39
CA THR A 456 18.86 2.15 29.19
C THR A 456 18.48 0.77 28.70
N PHE A 457 18.71 0.52 27.41
CA PHE A 457 18.58 -0.81 26.85
C PHE A 457 19.76 -1.72 27.22
N TYR A 458 19.46 -2.99 27.42
CA TYR A 458 20.43 -4.07 27.60
C TYR A 458 20.15 -5.21 26.64
N LEU A 459 21.22 -5.84 26.16
CA LEU A 459 21.19 -7.16 25.57
C LEU A 459 21.65 -8.16 26.62
N MET A 460 20.95 -9.30 26.72
CA MET A 460 21.34 -10.40 27.59
C MET A 460 22.20 -11.39 26.83
N ARG A 461 23.39 -11.68 27.35
CA ARG A 461 24.29 -12.72 26.84
C ARG A 461 23.80 -14.12 27.19
N SER A 462 24.22 -15.12 26.44
CA SER A 462 23.92 -16.54 26.73
C SER A 462 24.46 -17.01 28.09
N ASP A 463 25.49 -16.35 28.64
CA ASP A 463 26.01 -16.60 29.99
C ASP A 463 25.23 -15.86 31.11
N GLY A 464 24.10 -15.22 30.78
CA GLY A 464 23.21 -14.53 31.72
C GLY A 464 23.67 -13.11 32.12
N LYS A 465 24.83 -12.64 31.64
CA LYS A 465 25.29 -11.27 31.86
C LYS A 465 24.58 -10.30 30.93
N ARG A 466 24.53 -9.03 31.33
CA ARG A 466 23.87 -7.95 30.58
C ARG A 466 24.91 -6.98 30.06
N VAL A 467 24.73 -6.53 28.83
CA VAL A 467 25.56 -5.49 28.22
C VAL A 467 24.66 -4.34 27.83
N ARG A 468 24.99 -3.11 28.28
CA ARG A 468 24.21 -1.92 27.90
C ARG A 468 24.37 -1.68 26.41
N LEU A 469 23.30 -1.22 25.75
CA LEU A 469 23.34 -0.84 24.33
C LEU A 469 24.50 0.11 24.02
N PHE A 470 24.69 1.13 24.86
CA PHE A 470 25.76 2.13 24.68
C PHE A 470 27.18 1.61 24.97
N ASP A 471 27.32 0.40 25.52
CA ASP A 471 28.61 -0.26 25.72
C ASP A 471 28.94 -1.25 24.58
N LEU A 472 28.01 -1.47 23.65
CA LEU A 472 28.25 -2.26 22.43
C LEU A 472 29.09 -1.46 21.43
N GLY A 473 29.73 -2.17 20.49
CA GLY A 473 30.36 -1.53 19.34
C GLY A 473 29.35 -0.71 18.53
N GLU A 474 29.76 0.47 18.06
CA GLU A 474 28.87 1.44 17.41
C GLU A 474 28.12 0.86 16.20
N GLY A 475 28.76 0.01 15.39
CA GLY A 475 28.09 -0.66 14.29
C GLY A 475 26.91 -1.53 14.73
N LEU A 476 27.02 -2.26 15.85
CA LEU A 476 25.90 -3.03 16.40
C LEU A 476 24.79 -2.12 16.94
N GLN A 477 25.14 -0.98 17.53
CA GLN A 477 24.15 0.02 17.96
C GLN A 477 23.35 0.56 16.78
N ILE A 478 24.05 0.91 15.68
CA ILE A 478 23.43 1.39 14.45
C ILE A 478 22.51 0.31 13.87
N PHE A 479 23.03 -0.91 13.68
CA PHE A 479 22.26 -2.02 13.10
C PHE A 479 20.99 -2.31 13.91
N LEU A 480 21.12 -2.50 15.23
CA LEU A 480 19.98 -2.79 16.10
C LEU A 480 18.95 -1.67 16.04
N THR A 481 19.39 -0.41 16.12
CA THR A 481 18.48 0.75 16.12
C THR A 481 17.75 0.88 14.79
N VAL A 482 18.47 0.78 13.66
CA VAL A 482 17.91 0.91 12.32
C VAL A 482 16.96 -0.24 12.01
N ARG A 483 17.32 -1.48 12.37
CA ARG A 483 16.48 -2.66 12.14
C ARG A 483 15.18 -2.57 12.95
N LEU A 484 15.25 -2.22 14.25
CA LEU A 484 14.05 -2.02 15.07
C LEU A 484 13.18 -0.87 14.56
N LEU A 485 13.77 0.26 14.18
CA LEU A 485 13.01 1.38 13.61
C LEU A 485 12.37 1.03 12.28
N TYR A 486 13.07 0.34 11.39
CA TYR A 486 12.50 -0.10 10.12
C TYR A 486 11.30 -1.01 10.36
N GLU A 487 11.44 -1.99 11.24
CA GLU A 487 10.35 -2.95 11.50
C GLU A 487 9.15 -2.28 12.18
N TYR A 488 9.39 -1.31 13.06
CA TYR A 488 8.34 -0.57 13.73
C TYR A 488 7.63 0.44 12.81
N LEU A 489 8.39 1.14 11.96
CA LEU A 489 7.89 2.24 11.13
C LEU A 489 7.45 1.80 9.73
N LYS A 490 7.99 0.67 9.24
CA LYS A 490 7.86 0.13 7.87
C LYS A 490 7.98 1.22 6.79
N PRO A 491 9.09 1.97 6.70
CA PRO A 491 9.26 3.02 5.69
C PRO A 491 9.36 2.44 4.28
N GLY A 492 8.77 3.11 3.29
CA GLY A 492 8.84 2.69 1.88
C GLY A 492 10.08 3.18 1.14
N LEU A 493 10.90 4.03 1.78
CA LEU A 493 12.17 4.55 1.28
C LEU A 493 13.21 4.55 2.40
N ILE A 494 14.38 3.97 2.17
CA ILE A 494 15.53 4.06 3.08
C ILE A 494 16.62 4.87 2.40
N LEU A 495 17.13 5.86 3.13
CA LEU A 495 18.19 6.76 2.69
C LEU A 495 19.37 6.60 3.64
N TRP A 496 20.39 5.83 3.27
CA TRP A 496 21.52 5.55 4.15
C TRP A 496 22.74 6.34 3.69
N ASP A 497 23.12 7.36 4.47
CA ASP A 497 24.29 8.17 4.17
C ASP A 497 25.54 7.58 4.83
N ASP A 498 26.61 7.41 4.04
CA ASP A 498 27.91 6.87 4.45
C ASP A 498 27.78 5.49 5.12
N ILE A 499 27.28 4.50 4.38
CA ILE A 499 26.92 3.19 4.93
C ILE A 499 28.07 2.48 5.65
N GLU A 500 29.30 2.61 5.16
CA GLU A 500 30.47 1.97 5.75
C GLU A 500 30.88 2.56 7.11
N SER A 501 30.35 3.73 7.48
CA SER A 501 30.74 4.46 8.67
C SER A 501 30.47 3.64 9.92
N HIS A 502 31.54 3.24 10.63
CA HIS A 502 31.50 2.47 11.88
C HIS A 502 31.02 1.01 11.74
N LEU A 503 30.90 0.47 10.52
CA LEU A 503 30.53 -0.93 10.26
C LEU A 503 31.74 -1.80 9.92
N ASN A 504 31.80 -3.00 10.49
CA ASN A 504 32.77 -4.00 10.07
C ASN A 504 32.26 -4.75 8.80
N PRO A 505 33.15 -5.41 8.03
CA PRO A 505 32.76 -6.07 6.78
C PRO A 505 31.69 -7.15 6.92
N LYS A 506 31.69 -7.91 8.04
CA LYS A 506 30.68 -8.97 8.26
C LYS A 506 29.30 -8.35 8.44
N LEU A 507 29.18 -7.39 9.35
CA LEU A 507 27.92 -6.70 9.62
C LEU A 507 27.41 -5.96 8.38
N LEU A 508 28.32 -5.34 7.62
CA LEU A 508 27.96 -4.72 6.36
C LEU A 508 27.35 -5.73 5.38
N GLY A 509 27.96 -6.92 5.22
CA GLY A 509 27.40 -7.98 4.37
C GLY A 509 25.96 -8.37 4.76
N HIS A 510 25.67 -8.47 6.06
CA HIS A 510 24.31 -8.76 6.55
C HIS A 510 23.32 -7.62 6.29
N ILE A 511 23.75 -6.36 6.47
CA ILE A 511 22.93 -5.20 6.15
C ILE A 511 22.60 -5.14 4.67
N ILE A 512 23.58 -5.44 3.80
CA ILE A 512 23.34 -5.40 2.36
C ILE A 512 22.39 -6.56 1.96
N ALA A 513 22.59 -7.76 2.51
CA ALA A 513 21.67 -8.89 2.30
C ALA A 513 20.23 -8.57 2.70
N TRP A 514 20.04 -7.82 3.78
CA TRP A 514 18.72 -7.38 4.21
C TRP A 514 18.02 -6.49 3.17
N PHE A 515 18.73 -5.70 2.35
CA PHE A 515 18.11 -4.78 1.39
C PHE A 515 17.27 -5.47 0.31
N GLU A 516 17.52 -6.75 -0.02
CA GLU A 516 16.66 -7.50 -0.95
C GLU A 516 15.25 -7.69 -0.42
N ASN A 517 15.15 -7.97 0.88
CA ASN A 517 13.91 -8.28 1.58
C ASN A 517 13.11 -7.02 1.92
N ILE A 518 13.58 -5.84 1.49
CA ILE A 518 12.89 -4.59 1.65
C ILE A 518 12.00 -4.38 0.42
N PRO A 519 10.66 -4.30 0.59
CA PRO A 519 9.75 -4.04 -0.52
C PRO A 519 9.84 -2.59 -1.05
N GLY A 520 10.39 -1.70 -0.23
CA GLY A 520 10.62 -0.28 -0.56
C GLY A 520 11.85 0.00 -1.43
N GLN A 521 12.12 1.29 -1.63
CA GLN A 521 13.31 1.78 -2.32
C GLN A 521 14.46 1.98 -1.33
N VAL A 522 15.67 1.65 -1.72
CA VAL A 522 16.88 1.87 -0.93
C VAL A 522 17.85 2.73 -1.73
N VAL A 523 18.33 3.82 -1.13
CA VAL A 523 19.34 4.71 -1.71
C VAL A 523 20.46 4.92 -0.69
N ILE A 524 21.66 4.51 -1.08
CA ILE A 524 22.82 4.46 -0.19
C ILE A 524 23.92 5.35 -0.76
N THR A 525 24.68 6.02 0.08
CA THR A 525 25.94 6.65 -0.32
C THR A 525 27.11 5.90 0.27
N THR A 526 28.21 5.85 -0.47
CA THR A 526 29.48 5.28 -0.01
C THR A 526 30.67 5.99 -0.64
N HIS A 527 31.76 6.08 0.10
CA HIS A 527 33.07 6.50 -0.36
C HIS A 527 33.97 5.31 -0.71
N ASN A 528 33.59 4.11 -0.31
CA ASN A 528 34.31 2.87 -0.53
C ASN A 528 33.81 2.13 -1.80
N LEU A 529 34.67 2.07 -2.82
CA LEU A 529 34.32 1.40 -4.08
C LEU A 529 34.17 -0.12 -3.95
N ALA A 530 34.83 -0.76 -2.98
CA ALA A 530 34.64 -2.18 -2.73
C ALA A 530 33.26 -2.48 -2.13
N VAL A 531 32.76 -1.57 -1.26
CA VAL A 531 31.38 -1.65 -0.75
C VAL A 531 30.38 -1.43 -1.86
N ALA A 532 30.62 -0.45 -2.73
CA ALA A 532 29.78 -0.25 -3.90
C ALA A 532 29.76 -1.47 -4.83
N GLU A 533 30.91 -2.11 -5.07
CA GLU A 533 31.01 -3.32 -5.89
C GLU A 533 30.22 -4.47 -5.27
N ASP A 534 30.36 -4.71 -3.96
CA ASP A 534 29.63 -5.74 -3.23
C ASP A 534 28.11 -5.54 -3.30
N ILE A 535 27.64 -4.29 -3.18
CA ILE A 535 26.23 -3.93 -3.31
C ILE A 535 25.72 -4.18 -4.74
N ILE A 536 26.53 -3.91 -5.77
CA ILE A 536 26.14 -4.10 -7.17
C ILE A 536 26.10 -5.58 -7.53
N GLU A 537 27.16 -6.33 -7.21
CA GLU A 537 27.34 -7.72 -7.66
C GLU A 537 26.35 -8.67 -7.00
N ASN A 538 26.08 -8.51 -5.70
CA ASN A 538 25.17 -9.40 -4.99
C ASN A 538 23.70 -9.02 -5.17
N PHE A 539 23.38 -7.74 -5.43
CA PHE A 539 22.00 -7.22 -5.31
C PHE A 539 21.47 -6.50 -6.55
N GLY A 540 22.26 -6.47 -7.64
CA GLY A 540 21.87 -5.82 -8.89
C GLY A 540 21.60 -4.32 -8.73
N ALA A 541 22.22 -3.68 -7.73
CA ALA A 541 21.98 -2.28 -7.43
C ALA A 541 22.43 -1.38 -8.58
N ARG A 542 21.66 -0.31 -8.83
CA ARG A 542 22.06 0.73 -9.77
C ARG A 542 23.17 1.58 -9.15
N CYS A 543 24.31 1.67 -9.82
CA CYS A 543 25.42 2.51 -9.40
C CYS A 543 25.41 3.86 -10.12
N LEU A 544 25.30 4.95 -9.36
CA LEU A 544 25.35 6.31 -9.89
C LEU A 544 26.58 7.03 -9.36
N ALA A 545 27.51 7.36 -10.25
CA ALA A 545 28.53 8.35 -9.97
C ALA A 545 27.93 9.75 -10.16
N ILE A 546 28.09 10.63 -9.17
CA ILE A 546 27.61 12.01 -9.24
C ILE A 546 28.72 13.02 -8.94
N ASP A 547 28.53 14.25 -9.41
CA ASP A 547 29.38 15.40 -9.10
C ASP A 547 28.57 16.69 -9.25
N VAL A 548 28.98 17.75 -8.55
CA VAL A 548 28.40 19.09 -8.69
C VAL A 548 29.44 19.98 -9.37
N LYS A 549 29.12 20.49 -10.55
CA LYS A 549 29.99 21.38 -11.32
C LYS A 549 30.11 22.76 -10.66
N ASN A 550 31.10 23.54 -11.11
CA ASN A 550 31.35 24.89 -10.59
C ASN A 550 30.16 25.85 -10.73
N ASP A 551 29.27 25.62 -11.71
CA ASP A 551 28.02 26.33 -11.91
C ASP A 551 26.85 25.79 -11.04
N GLY A 552 27.15 24.86 -10.13
CA GLY A 552 26.19 24.20 -9.24
C GLY A 552 25.42 23.05 -9.90
N LYS A 553 25.63 22.76 -11.19
CA LYS A 553 24.85 21.74 -11.89
C LYS A 553 25.22 20.35 -11.41
N LEU A 554 24.22 19.58 -10.98
CA LEU A 554 24.39 18.16 -10.66
C LEU A 554 24.51 17.37 -11.96
N VAL A 555 25.64 16.71 -12.13
CA VAL A 555 25.92 15.79 -13.23
C VAL A 555 25.99 14.36 -12.69
N LYS A 556 25.60 13.40 -13.53
CA LYS A 556 25.55 11.99 -13.17
C LYS A 556 26.09 11.11 -14.30
N LYS A 557 26.57 9.92 -13.93
CA LYS A 557 26.82 8.82 -14.85
C LYS A 557 26.48 7.50 -14.17
N GLU A 558 25.68 6.68 -14.84
CA GLU A 558 25.48 5.31 -14.44
C GLU A 558 26.76 4.50 -14.72
N ILE A 559 27.14 3.67 -13.76
CA ILE A 559 28.33 2.83 -13.81
C ILE A 559 27.86 1.39 -13.98
N ASP A 560 27.77 0.93 -15.24
CA ASP A 560 27.24 -0.39 -15.58
C ASP A 560 28.12 -1.56 -15.11
N ASN A 561 29.43 -1.33 -14.96
CA ASN A 561 30.38 -2.37 -14.55
C ASN A 561 31.51 -1.75 -13.72
N LEU A 562 31.29 -1.63 -12.42
CA LEU A 562 32.26 -1.07 -11.48
C LEU A 562 33.54 -1.91 -11.42
N SER A 563 33.41 -3.24 -11.42
CA SER A 563 34.52 -4.21 -11.34
C SER A 563 35.51 -4.03 -12.49
N LYS A 564 35.04 -3.63 -13.69
CA LYS A 564 35.92 -3.30 -14.83
C LYS A 564 36.79 -2.08 -14.55
N TYR A 565 36.25 -1.02 -13.94
CA TYR A 565 37.03 0.17 -13.59
C TYR A 565 38.08 -0.16 -12.52
N LEU A 566 37.69 -0.93 -11.51
CA LEU A 566 38.60 -1.38 -10.44
C LEU A 566 39.73 -2.25 -10.98
N LYS A 567 39.44 -3.22 -11.87
CA LYS A 567 40.47 -4.04 -12.55
C LYS A 567 41.44 -3.23 -13.40
N LEU A 568 40.99 -2.10 -13.94
CA LEU A 568 41.82 -1.17 -14.72
C LEU A 568 42.53 -0.12 -13.84
N ASN A 569 42.37 -0.17 -12.50
CA ASN A 569 42.84 0.85 -11.56
C ASN A 569 42.36 2.28 -11.92
N VAL A 570 41.17 2.39 -12.52
CA VAL A 570 40.53 3.66 -12.85
C VAL A 570 39.49 3.97 -11.79
N ASP A 571 39.56 5.15 -11.17
CA ASP A 571 38.52 5.60 -10.28
C ASP A 571 37.30 6.11 -11.10
N PRO A 572 36.14 5.42 -11.05
CA PRO A 572 34.97 5.79 -11.86
C PRO A 572 34.37 7.15 -11.46
N ARG A 573 34.67 7.66 -10.26
CA ARG A 573 34.18 8.96 -9.77
C ARG A 573 34.76 10.12 -10.59
N VAL A 574 35.93 9.91 -11.19
CA VAL A 574 36.66 10.88 -12.02
C VAL A 574 35.97 11.10 -13.37
N ILE A 575 35.25 10.09 -13.87
CA ILE A 575 34.56 10.13 -15.17
C ILE A 575 33.51 11.24 -15.20
N VAL A 576 32.79 11.42 -14.09
CA VAL A 576 31.73 12.44 -13.97
C VAL A 576 32.33 13.84 -13.82
N ARG A 577 33.53 13.93 -13.24
CA ARG A 577 34.30 15.17 -13.15
C ARG A 577 34.79 15.65 -14.51
N GLY A 578 35.02 14.74 -15.45
CA GLY A 578 35.61 15.06 -16.75
C GLY A 578 37.12 15.28 -16.67
N GLU A 579 37.75 14.79 -15.61
CA GLU A 579 39.21 14.75 -15.49
C GLU A 579 39.71 13.57 -16.36
N THR A 580 40.61 13.84 -17.31
CA THR A 580 41.27 12.79 -18.09
C THR A 580 42.16 11.96 -17.18
N VAL A 581 41.97 10.64 -17.16
CA VAL A 581 42.88 9.68 -16.52
C VAL A 581 44.22 9.78 -17.23
N GLY A 582 45.22 10.35 -16.56
CA GLY A 582 46.57 10.60 -17.08
C GLY A 582 47.51 9.42 -16.90
#